data_AF-A0A512L6P3-F1
#
_entry.id   AF-A0A512L6P3-F1
#
_cell.length_a   1.000
_cell.length_b   1.000
_cell.length_c   1.000
_cell.angle_alpha   90.00
_cell.angle_beta   90.00
_cell.angle_gamma   90.00
#
_symmetry.space_group_name_H-M   'P 1'
#
loop_
_entity.id
_entity.type
_entity.pdbx_description
1 polymer ?
#
loop_
_entity_poly.entity_id
_entity_poly.type
_entity_poly.pdbx_seq_one_letter_code
_entity_poly.pdbx_strand_id
1 'polypeptide(L)'
;MSYINAVRARRQAAEQADAEPGANQRNPTPDEIRMANIKRNLQPGGTNGVFQILSMGVRTAQFSFRGWTTDSSHFQHQVIDVDAGLNGDVERAIVRRMIELIRQYYKGDFNWESQRLNRVIVLSARKEDNAQLEDFLMKEFFRRDGELRE
;
A
#
# COMPACT_ATOMS: atom_id res chain seq x y z
N MET A 1 44.30 39.86 -10.98
CA MET A 1 43.41 38.78 -11.51
C MET A 1 44.09 37.45 -11.20
N SER A 2 43.52 36.43 -10.55
CA SER A 2 42.12 36.12 -10.26
C SER A 2 42.04 35.21 -9.01
N TYR A 3 41.38 35.67 -7.94
CA TYR A 3 41.08 34.90 -6.72
C TYR A 3 40.02 33.80 -6.95
N ILE A 4 39.54 33.63 -8.19
CA ILE A 4 38.44 32.73 -8.55
C ILE A 4 38.92 31.27 -8.79
N ASN A 5 40.22 31.05 -9.02
CA ASN A 5 40.74 29.71 -9.33
C ASN A 5 40.96 28.81 -8.10
N ALA A 6 41.20 29.37 -6.91
CA ALA A 6 41.45 28.59 -5.70
C ALA A 6 40.18 27.96 -5.10
N VAL A 7 39.01 28.58 -5.32
CA VAL A 7 37.72 28.08 -4.81
C VAL A 7 37.20 26.90 -5.66
N ARG A 8 37.48 26.89 -6.98
CA ARG A 8 37.10 25.75 -7.85
C ARG A 8 37.85 24.47 -7.50
N ALA A 9 39.15 24.57 -7.18
CA ALA A 9 39.96 23.39 -6.85
C ALA A 9 39.48 22.68 -5.57
N ARG A 10 38.95 23.43 -4.58
CA ARG A 10 38.39 22.82 -3.36
C ARG A 10 37.05 22.12 -3.58
N ARG A 11 36.23 22.56 -4.55
CA ARG A 11 34.97 21.85 -4.88
C ARG A 11 35.25 20.54 -5.60
N GLN A 12 36.18 20.54 -6.54
CA GLN A 12 36.53 19.32 -7.29
C GLN A 12 37.19 18.24 -6.42
N ALA A 13 37.96 18.61 -5.39
CA ALA A 13 38.53 17.65 -4.44
C ALA A 13 37.50 17.03 -3.49
N ALA A 14 36.37 17.72 -3.23
CA ALA A 14 35.27 17.18 -2.43
C ALA A 14 34.34 16.25 -3.25
N GLU A 15 34.27 16.44 -4.57
CA GLU A 15 33.45 15.63 -5.48
C GLU A 15 34.15 14.31 -5.92
N GLN A 16 35.46 14.17 -5.71
CA GLN A 16 36.22 12.95 -6.07
C GLN A 16 36.41 11.97 -4.90
N ALA A 17 36.02 12.33 -3.68
CA ALA A 17 36.08 11.44 -2.50
C ALA A 17 34.82 10.58 -2.30
N ASP A 18 33.76 10.79 -3.09
CA ASP A 18 32.48 10.05 -2.95
C ASP A 18 32.27 8.99 -4.05
N ALA A 19 33.30 8.74 -4.87
CA ALA A 19 33.25 7.75 -5.95
C ALA A 19 34.18 6.57 -5.66
N GLU A 20 33.76 5.66 -4.79
CA GLU A 20 34.25 4.28 -4.77
C GLU A 20 33.12 3.27 -5.10
N PRO A 21 33.33 2.36 -6.07
CA PRO A 21 32.37 1.35 -6.46
C PRO A 21 32.45 0.16 -5.49
N GLY A 22 31.75 0.28 -4.36
CA GLY A 22 31.63 -0.78 -3.37
C GLY A 22 30.29 -1.51 -3.50
N ALA A 23 30.29 -2.67 -4.14
CA ALA A 23 29.22 -3.65 -4.03
C ALA A 23 29.10 -4.11 -2.56
N ASN A 24 28.26 -3.44 -1.78
CA ASN A 24 27.81 -3.95 -0.50
C ASN A 24 26.38 -3.49 -0.27
N GLN A 25 25.54 -4.43 0.17
CA GLN A 25 24.12 -4.24 0.41
C GLN A 25 23.94 -3.15 1.49
N ARG A 26 23.81 -1.89 1.06
CA ARG A 26 23.70 -0.74 1.95
C ARG A 26 22.26 -0.70 2.42
N ASN A 27 22.05 -0.97 3.71
CA ASN A 27 20.74 -0.76 4.34
C ASN A 27 20.31 0.69 4.04
N PRO A 28 19.10 0.90 3.51
CA PRO A 28 18.66 2.22 3.11
C PRO A 28 18.67 3.14 4.32
N THR A 29 19.21 4.36 4.12
CA THR A 29 19.26 5.36 5.17
C THR A 29 17.83 5.74 5.62
N PRO A 30 17.62 6.23 6.85
CA PRO A 30 16.30 6.66 7.31
C PRO A 30 15.65 7.69 6.39
N ASP A 31 16.45 8.48 5.68
CA ASP A 31 15.96 9.43 4.68
C ASP A 31 15.52 8.74 3.39
N GLU A 32 16.26 7.75 2.90
CA GLU A 32 15.86 6.93 1.75
C GLU A 32 14.65 6.06 2.06
N ILE A 33 14.51 5.54 3.28
CA ILE A 33 13.31 4.81 3.72
C ILE A 33 12.11 5.76 3.70
N ARG A 34 12.25 6.98 4.24
CA ARG A 34 11.19 8.00 4.18
C ARG A 34 10.86 8.37 2.73
N MET A 35 11.88 8.58 1.89
CA MET A 35 11.70 8.92 0.48
C MET A 35 11.07 7.77 -0.32
N ALA A 36 11.40 6.52 0.00
CA ALA A 36 10.81 5.33 -0.60
C ALA A 36 9.36 5.17 -0.16
N ASN A 37 9.05 5.40 1.12
CA ASN A 37 7.69 5.39 1.65
C ASN A 37 6.83 6.50 1.03
N ILE A 38 7.40 7.69 0.85
CA ILE A 38 6.76 8.84 0.20
C ILE A 38 6.57 8.55 -1.29
N LYS A 39 7.59 8.09 -2.01
CA LYS A 39 7.49 7.71 -3.44
C LYS A 39 6.49 6.57 -3.66
N ARG A 40 6.40 5.62 -2.74
CA ARG A 40 5.41 4.54 -2.76
C ARG A 40 3.99 5.05 -2.50
N ASN A 41 3.81 6.02 -1.60
CA ASN A 41 2.54 6.73 -1.41
C ASN A 41 2.18 7.65 -2.59
N LEU A 42 3.16 8.13 -3.36
CA LEU A 42 2.96 9.00 -4.54
C LEU A 42 2.85 8.22 -5.86
N GLN A 43 3.15 6.91 -5.88
CA GLN A 43 2.99 6.11 -7.08
C GLN A 43 1.50 5.77 -7.29
N PRO A 44 0.93 6.02 -8.48
CA PRO A 44 -0.48 5.75 -8.80
C PRO A 44 -0.76 4.25 -9.03
N GLY A 45 -0.17 3.36 -8.24
CA GLY A 45 -0.18 1.93 -8.48
C GLY A 45 -0.24 1.14 -7.18
N GLY A 46 -1.35 1.28 -6.46
CA GLY A 46 -1.50 0.72 -5.12
C GLY A 46 -2.93 0.55 -4.66
N THR A 47 -3.48 -0.66 -4.78
CA THR A 47 -4.85 -0.99 -4.40
C THR A 47 -5.15 -0.85 -2.90
N ASN A 48 -4.17 -1.03 -2.02
CA ASN A 48 -4.45 -1.06 -0.58
C ASN A 48 -4.81 0.34 -0.03
N GLY A 49 -4.34 1.42 -0.65
CA GLY A 49 -4.76 2.80 -0.33
C GLY A 49 -6.23 3.13 -0.68
N VAL A 50 -6.94 2.21 -1.32
CA VAL A 50 -8.32 2.41 -1.79
C VAL A 50 -9.35 2.09 -0.71
N PHE A 51 -9.04 1.19 0.23
CA PHE A 51 -9.95 0.75 1.29
C PHE A 51 -9.41 1.07 2.68
N GLN A 52 -10.24 1.67 3.53
CA GLN A 52 -9.85 1.99 4.91
C GLN A 52 -11.02 1.70 5.86
N ILE A 53 -10.81 0.83 6.85
CA ILE A 53 -11.79 0.57 7.91
C ILE A 53 -11.88 1.81 8.80
N LEU A 54 -13.08 2.36 8.95
CA LEU A 54 -13.35 3.56 9.77
C LEU A 54 -13.78 3.18 11.18
N SER A 55 -14.70 2.22 11.28
CA SER A 55 -15.21 1.72 12.56
C SER A 55 -15.62 0.26 12.42
N MET A 56 -15.52 -0.50 13.51
CA MET A 56 -15.93 -1.89 13.57
C MET A 56 -16.51 -2.18 14.95
N GLY A 57 -17.77 -2.59 14.97
CA GLY A 57 -18.48 -3.10 16.14
C GLY A 57 -18.66 -4.61 16.05
N VAL A 58 -19.40 -5.18 17.01
CA VAL A 58 -19.62 -6.64 17.11
C VAL A 58 -20.44 -7.18 15.93
N ARG A 59 -21.31 -6.36 15.35
CA ARG A 59 -22.24 -6.75 14.28
C ARG A 59 -22.15 -5.86 13.04
N THR A 60 -21.87 -4.58 13.25
CA THR A 60 -21.83 -3.58 12.18
C THR A 60 -20.43 -3.02 12.05
N ALA A 61 -20.07 -2.60 10.84
CA ALA A 61 -18.82 -1.93 10.56
C ALA A 61 -18.99 -0.93 9.44
N GLN A 62 -18.04 -0.02 9.35
CA GLN A 62 -18.03 1.02 8.34
C GLN A 62 -16.61 1.12 7.79
N PHE A 63 -16.50 1.12 6.47
CA PHE A 63 -15.23 1.37 5.80
C PHE A 63 -15.43 2.41 4.71
N SER A 64 -14.33 3.06 4.34
CA SER A 64 -14.31 3.96 3.21
C SER A 64 -13.60 3.36 2.03
N PHE A 65 -14.09 3.75 0.86
CA PHE A 65 -13.59 3.38 -0.45
C PHE A 65 -13.32 4.65 -1.24
N ARG A 66 -12.08 4.89 -1.67
CA ARG A 66 -11.68 6.10 -2.40
C ARG A 66 -11.77 5.98 -3.93
N GLY A 67 -12.21 4.82 -4.43
CA GLY A 67 -12.22 4.53 -5.86
C GLY A 67 -10.86 4.09 -6.39
N TRP A 68 -10.86 3.58 -7.62
CA TRP A 68 -9.67 3.09 -8.33
C TRP A 68 -9.03 4.13 -9.26
N THR A 69 -9.60 5.33 -9.29
CA THR A 69 -9.13 6.40 -10.18
C THR A 69 -8.00 7.19 -9.54
N THR A 70 -7.00 7.53 -10.35
CA THR A 70 -5.88 8.38 -9.97
C THR A 70 -6.20 9.87 -10.11
N ASP A 71 -7.37 10.21 -10.66
CA ASP A 71 -7.78 11.59 -10.90
C ASP A 71 -8.08 12.31 -9.60
N SER A 72 -7.12 13.13 -9.18
CA SER A 72 -7.12 13.82 -7.89
C SER A 72 -8.30 14.75 -7.65
N SER A 73 -8.99 15.15 -8.73
CA SER A 73 -10.07 16.13 -8.69
C SER A 73 -11.45 15.51 -8.40
N HIS A 74 -11.64 14.19 -8.57
CA HIS A 74 -12.93 13.50 -8.39
C HIS A 74 -12.80 12.18 -7.61
N PHE A 75 -12.01 12.16 -6.52
CA PHE A 75 -12.05 11.05 -5.58
C PHE A 75 -13.45 10.97 -4.95
N GLN A 76 -14.31 10.10 -5.46
CA GLN A 76 -15.55 9.76 -4.79
C GLN A 76 -15.21 8.89 -3.59
N HIS A 77 -14.92 9.54 -2.46
CA HIS A 77 -14.88 8.90 -1.15
C HIS A 77 -16.29 8.40 -0.83
N GLN A 78 -16.45 7.09 -0.84
CA GLN A 78 -17.69 6.42 -0.48
C GLN A 78 -17.51 5.77 0.87
N VAL A 79 -18.39 6.10 1.79
CA VAL A 79 -18.51 5.44 3.07
C VAL A 79 -19.53 4.31 2.91
N ILE A 80 -19.17 3.11 3.32
CA ILE A 80 -19.96 1.91 3.13
C ILE A 80 -20.17 1.25 4.48
N ASP A 81 -21.44 1.13 4.85
CA ASP A 81 -21.89 0.41 6.03
C ASP A 81 -22.07 -1.08 5.71
N VAL A 82 -21.67 -1.91 6.68
CA VAL A 82 -21.70 -3.38 6.62
C VAL A 82 -22.41 -3.89 7.87
N ASP A 83 -23.41 -4.75 7.69
CA ASP A 83 -24.06 -5.51 8.77
C ASP A 83 -23.81 -7.00 8.53
N ALA A 84 -23.18 -7.67 9.50
CA ALA A 84 -22.88 -9.09 9.44
C ALA A 84 -24.13 -9.97 9.70
N GLY A 85 -25.20 -9.40 10.22
CA GLY A 85 -26.38 -10.12 10.69
C GLY A 85 -26.19 -10.78 12.06
N LEU A 86 -27.19 -11.56 12.48
CA LEU A 86 -27.15 -12.28 13.75
C LEU A 86 -26.11 -13.41 13.70
N ASN A 87 -25.16 -13.43 14.66
CA ASN A 87 -24.03 -14.38 14.72
C ASN A 87 -23.10 -14.33 13.49
N GLY A 88 -23.15 -13.25 12.70
CA GLY A 88 -22.28 -13.08 11.55
C GLY A 88 -20.88 -12.64 11.96
N ASP A 89 -19.89 -13.05 11.16
CA ASP A 89 -18.53 -12.53 11.25
C ASP A 89 -18.44 -11.19 10.51
N VAL A 90 -18.27 -10.11 11.27
CA VAL A 90 -18.19 -8.74 10.74
C VAL A 90 -16.96 -8.52 9.87
N GLU A 91 -15.82 -9.12 10.22
CA GLU A 91 -14.59 -9.02 9.44
C GLU A 91 -14.80 -9.64 8.06
N ARG A 92 -15.41 -10.82 8.04
CA ARG A 92 -15.75 -11.53 6.81
C ARG A 92 -16.80 -10.81 5.98
N ALA A 93 -17.78 -10.17 6.61
CA ALA A 93 -18.78 -9.35 5.93
C ALA A 93 -18.13 -8.13 5.24
N ILE A 94 -17.18 -7.47 5.91
CA ILE A 94 -16.41 -6.36 5.34
C ILE A 94 -15.65 -6.82 4.11
N VAL A 95 -14.89 -7.93 4.21
CA VAL A 95 -14.10 -8.45 3.08
C VAL A 95 -14.98 -8.81 1.90
N ARG A 96 -16.11 -9.47 2.12
CA ARG A 96 -17.06 -9.79 1.04
C ARG A 96 -17.54 -8.53 0.33
N ARG A 97 -17.86 -7.48 1.09
CA ARG A 97 -18.27 -6.20 0.52
C ARG A 97 -17.16 -5.52 -0.28
N MET A 98 -15.91 -5.62 0.17
CA MET A 98 -14.74 -5.15 -0.59
C MET A 98 -14.56 -5.93 -1.90
N ILE A 99 -14.72 -7.26 -1.89
CA ILE A 99 -14.64 -8.10 -3.09
C ILE A 99 -15.70 -7.72 -4.10
N GLU A 100 -16.92 -7.43 -3.67
CA GLU A 100 -17.98 -6.95 -4.55
C GLU A 100 -17.58 -5.65 -5.26
N LEU A 101 -16.97 -4.71 -4.53
CA LEU A 101 -16.49 -3.45 -5.10
C LEU A 101 -15.33 -3.70 -6.06
N ILE A 102 -14.33 -4.52 -5.70
CA ILE A 102 -13.23 -4.90 -6.60
C ILE A 102 -13.80 -5.47 -7.91
N ARG A 103 -14.79 -6.35 -7.82
CA ARG A 103 -15.44 -7.00 -8.98
C ARG A 103 -16.25 -6.06 -9.86
N GLN A 104 -16.66 -4.90 -9.35
CA GLN A 104 -17.32 -3.89 -10.19
C GLN A 104 -16.32 -3.30 -11.19
N TYR A 105 -15.06 -3.14 -10.79
CA TYR A 105 -14.02 -2.53 -11.62
C TYR A 105 -13.12 -3.54 -12.35
N TYR A 106 -12.81 -4.67 -11.71
CA TYR A 106 -11.95 -5.73 -12.26
C TYR A 106 -12.75 -7.02 -12.47
N LYS A 107 -12.65 -7.61 -13.67
CA LYS A 107 -13.33 -8.88 -14.01
C LYS A 107 -12.41 -10.10 -14.02
N GLY A 108 -11.11 -9.88 -13.97
CA GLY A 108 -10.09 -10.92 -14.04
C GLY A 108 -8.97 -10.65 -13.06
N ASP A 109 -7.74 -10.88 -13.51
CA ASP A 109 -6.56 -10.68 -12.70
C ASP A 109 -6.23 -9.18 -12.56
N PHE A 110 -5.82 -8.76 -11.38
CA PHE A 110 -5.52 -7.37 -11.07
C PHE A 110 -4.33 -7.28 -10.11
N ASN A 111 -3.60 -6.17 -10.19
CA ASN A 111 -2.46 -5.91 -9.32
C ASN A 111 -2.97 -5.37 -7.98
N TRP A 112 -2.63 -6.05 -6.88
CA TRP A 112 -2.89 -5.62 -5.52
C TRP A 112 -1.56 -5.27 -4.85
N GLU A 113 -1.45 -4.05 -4.33
CA GLU A 113 -0.31 -3.68 -3.49
C GLU A 113 -0.53 -4.17 -2.07
N SER A 114 0.18 -5.21 -1.65
CA SER A 114 0.10 -5.69 -0.27
C SER A 114 1.04 -4.89 0.63
N GLN A 115 0.49 -4.30 1.69
CA GLN A 115 1.28 -3.65 2.74
C GLN A 115 1.99 -4.70 3.59
N ARG A 116 1.29 -5.79 3.93
CA ARG A 116 1.83 -6.91 4.72
C ARG A 116 3.05 -7.54 4.05
N LEU A 117 3.02 -7.72 2.73
CA LEU A 117 4.13 -8.29 1.96
C LEU A 117 5.08 -7.22 1.39
N ASN A 118 4.78 -5.95 1.61
CA ASN A 118 5.49 -4.80 1.08
C ASN A 118 5.79 -4.92 -0.43
N ARG A 119 4.88 -5.51 -1.22
CA ARG A 119 5.04 -5.76 -2.66
C ARG A 119 3.70 -5.82 -3.40
N VAL A 120 3.76 -5.63 -4.71
CA VAL A 120 2.60 -5.86 -5.59
C VAL A 120 2.48 -7.35 -5.90
N ILE A 121 1.27 -7.88 -5.76
CA ILE A 121 0.91 -9.25 -6.11
C ILE A 121 -0.25 -9.25 -7.10
N VAL A 122 -0.36 -10.29 -7.91
CA VAL A 122 -1.50 -10.48 -8.81
C VAL A 122 -2.57 -11.28 -8.08
N LEU A 123 -3.77 -10.72 -7.96
CA LEU A 123 -4.95 -11.37 -7.40
C LEU A 123 -6.01 -11.54 -8.48
N SER A 124 -6.91 -12.51 -8.32
CA SER A 124 -8.02 -12.74 -9.24
C SER A 124 -9.33 -12.22 -8.65
N ALA A 125 -10.03 -11.38 -9.41
CA ALA A 125 -11.39 -10.95 -9.09
C ALA A 125 -12.46 -11.95 -9.60
N ARG A 126 -12.07 -13.06 -10.25
CA ARG A 126 -13.03 -14.05 -10.77
C ARG A 126 -13.86 -14.67 -9.65
N LYS A 127 -15.04 -15.20 -10.00
CA LYS A 127 -15.92 -15.86 -9.02
C LYS A 127 -15.35 -17.19 -8.55
N GLU A 128 -14.65 -17.92 -9.42
CA GLU A 128 -13.98 -19.17 -9.05
C GLU A 128 -12.93 -19.00 -7.94
N ASP A 129 -12.22 -17.87 -7.92
CA ASP A 129 -11.13 -17.61 -6.97
C ASP A 129 -11.60 -16.89 -5.69
N ASN A 130 -12.92 -16.83 -5.45
CA ASN A 130 -13.49 -16.06 -4.33
C ASN A 130 -12.89 -16.44 -2.98
N ALA A 131 -12.74 -17.75 -2.71
CA ALA A 131 -12.22 -18.23 -1.45
C ALA A 131 -10.77 -17.80 -1.21
N GLN A 132 -9.94 -17.82 -2.26
CA GLN A 132 -8.55 -17.39 -2.18
C GLN A 132 -8.43 -15.88 -1.98
N LEU A 133 -9.22 -15.10 -2.72
CA LEU A 133 -9.25 -13.64 -2.57
C LEU A 133 -9.76 -13.23 -1.18
N GLU A 134 -10.82 -13.87 -0.68
CA GLU A 134 -11.37 -13.63 0.66
C GLU A 134 -10.35 -13.93 1.76
N ASP A 135 -9.70 -15.11 1.72
CA ASP A 135 -8.65 -15.47 2.68
C ASP A 135 -7.46 -14.50 2.62
N PHE A 136 -7.05 -14.07 1.42
CA PHE A 136 -5.98 -13.09 1.26
C PHE A 136 -6.33 -11.76 1.90
N LEU A 137 -7.51 -11.20 1.61
CA LEU A 137 -7.95 -9.91 2.14
C LEU A 137 -8.22 -9.97 3.65
N MET A 138 -8.75 -11.08 4.17
CA MET A 138 -8.86 -11.30 5.61
C MET A 138 -7.47 -11.20 6.27
N LYS A 139 -6.46 -11.82 5.68
CA LYS A 139 -5.07 -11.74 6.16
C LYS A 139 -4.42 -10.37 5.95
N GLU A 140 -4.88 -9.60 4.98
CA GLU A 140 -4.34 -8.28 4.70
C GLU A 140 -4.86 -7.22 5.69
N PHE A 141 -6.15 -7.29 6.06
CA PHE A 141 -6.78 -6.27 6.92
C PHE A 141 -6.85 -6.67 8.40
N PHE A 142 -7.06 -7.95 8.72
CA PHE A 142 -7.40 -8.39 10.09
C PHE A 142 -6.34 -9.28 10.74
N ARG A 143 -5.42 -9.87 9.97
CA ARG A 143 -4.29 -10.56 10.58
C ARG A 143 -3.33 -9.53 11.14
N ARG A 144 -3.36 -9.36 12.47
CA ARG A 144 -2.34 -8.58 13.19
C ARG A 144 -0.96 -9.13 12.87
N ASP A 145 -0.08 -8.28 12.35
CA ASP A 145 1.35 -8.51 12.50
C ASP A 145 1.66 -8.47 14.01
N GLY A 146 1.80 -9.65 14.62
CA GLY A 146 2.09 -9.74 16.05
C GLY A 146 2.00 -11.14 16.60
N GLU A 147 2.99 -11.99 16.27
CA GLU A 147 3.51 -13.01 17.20
C GLU A 147 4.87 -13.54 16.72
N LEU A 148 5.91 -12.72 16.91
CA LEU A 148 7.23 -13.17 17.40
C LEU A 148 7.81 -12.02 18.23
N ARG A 149 7.29 -11.90 19.45
CA ARG A 149 8.04 -11.38 20.59
C ARG A 149 8.17 -12.54 21.55
N GLU A 150 9.19 -13.36 21.34
CA GLU A 150 9.79 -14.21 22.38
C GLU A 150 11.27 -13.85 22.48
#